data_AF-A0A2N0X925-F1
#
_entry.id   AF-A0A2N0X925-F1
#
_cell.length_a   1.000
_cell.length_b   1.000
_cell.length_c   1.000
_cell.angle_alpha   90.00
_cell.angle_beta   90.00
_cell.angle_gamma   90.00
#
_symmetry.space_group_name_H-M   'P 1'
#
loop_
_entity.id
_entity.type
_entity.pdbx_description
1 polymer ?
#
loop_
_entity_poly.entity_id
_entity_poly.type
_entity_poly.pdbx_seq_one_letter_code
_entity_poly.pdbx_strand_id
1 'polypeptide(L)'
;MWDRIGRIHGNYMWNVADTFPMRSLPPWVQLNPYLRLERTRTPLPEGMHIRSGRVAPAFEQPGGGTQHLCEKQIYVGDTCVGVEPVSVAELIVRGIVKPLADDGGRKAEE
;
A
#
# COMPACT_ATOMS: atom_id res chain seq x y z
N MET A 1 -6.82 0.33 -8.87
CA MET A 1 -5.88 1.40 -8.47
C MET A 1 -5.71 1.32 -6.96
N TRP A 2 -4.53 1.62 -6.45
CA TRP A 2 -4.26 1.61 -5.02
C TRP A 2 -3.94 3.01 -4.50
N ASP A 3 -4.03 3.19 -3.20
CA ASP A 3 -3.48 4.36 -2.53
C ASP A 3 -2.82 4.03 -1.20
N ARG A 4 -2.15 5.02 -0.64
CA ARG A 4 -1.51 4.96 0.67
C ARG A 4 -1.60 6.30 1.37
N ILE A 5 -1.95 6.23 2.65
CA ILE A 5 -1.79 7.32 3.60
C ILE A 5 -0.51 7.04 4.39
N GLY A 6 0.44 7.98 4.32
CA GLY A 6 1.73 7.90 5.00
C GLY A 6 2.91 7.56 4.09
N ARG A 7 4.11 7.58 4.66
CA ARG A 7 5.39 7.52 3.93
C ARG A 7 5.55 6.27 3.07
N ILE A 8 6.24 6.40 1.93
CA ILE A 8 6.53 5.31 0.98
C ILE A 8 7.37 4.16 1.54
N HIS A 9 8.01 4.33 2.69
CA HIS A 9 8.78 3.26 3.35
C HIS A 9 7.90 2.21 4.05
N GLY A 10 6.60 2.48 4.22
CA GLY A 10 5.67 1.43 4.63
C GLY A 10 5.23 0.55 3.45
N ASN A 11 4.49 -0.49 3.76
CA ASN A 11 4.25 -1.66 2.90
C ASN A 11 2.76 -1.89 2.59
N TYR A 12 1.85 -1.48 3.47
CA TYR A 12 0.40 -1.56 3.22
C TYR A 12 -0.11 -0.47 2.27
N MET A 13 -1.01 -0.87 1.38
CA MET A 13 -1.79 -0.02 0.48
C MET A 13 -3.27 -0.42 0.57
N TRP A 14 -4.19 0.46 0.15
CA TRP A 14 -5.63 0.20 0.12
C TRP A 14 -6.20 0.42 -1.28
N ASN A 15 -7.48 0.06 -1.46
CA ASN A 15 -8.21 0.51 -2.63
C ASN A 15 -8.52 2.01 -2.51
N VAL A 16 -8.39 2.72 -3.64
CA VAL A 16 -8.68 4.18 -3.69
C VAL A 16 -10.11 4.51 -3.24
N ALA A 17 -11.06 3.60 -3.45
CA ALA A 17 -12.46 3.79 -3.06
C ALA A 17 -12.70 3.60 -1.55
N ASP A 18 -11.76 3.04 -0.79
CA ASP A 18 -11.93 2.80 0.64
C ASP A 18 -11.81 4.12 1.42
N THR A 19 -12.83 4.42 2.22
CA THR A 19 -12.85 5.62 3.09
C THR A 19 -11.83 5.51 4.23
N PHE A 20 -11.48 6.63 4.87
CA PHE A 20 -10.50 6.63 5.97
C PHE A 20 -10.86 5.68 7.13
N PRO A 21 -12.10 5.65 7.66
CA PRO A 21 -12.53 4.69 8.69
C PRO A 21 -12.37 3.22 8.29
N MET A 22 -12.48 2.92 6.99
CA MET A 22 -12.36 1.55 6.49
C MET A 22 -10.93 1.00 6.57
N ARG A 23 -9.95 1.86 6.83
CA ARG A 23 -8.51 1.53 6.88
C ARG A 23 -8.00 1.24 8.28
N SER A 24 -8.82 1.48 9.31
CA SER A 24 -8.45 1.30 10.72
C SER A 24 -7.06 1.85 11.04
N LEU A 25 -6.81 3.10 10.64
CA LEU A 25 -5.56 3.78 10.95
C LEU A 25 -5.67 4.51 12.30
N PRO A 26 -4.60 4.54 13.10
CA PRO A 26 -4.62 5.26 14.36
C PRO A 26 -4.71 6.78 14.12
N PRO A 27 -5.30 7.55 15.06
CA PRO A 27 -5.46 8.99 14.90
C PRO A 27 -4.12 9.76 14.83
N TRP A 28 -3.03 9.18 15.34
CA TRP A 28 -1.68 9.78 15.27
C TRP A 28 -0.90 9.40 13.99
N VAL A 29 -1.53 8.70 13.03
CA VAL A 29 -0.87 8.40 11.76
C VAL A 29 -0.49 9.69 11.02
N GLN A 30 0.68 9.71 10.40
CA GLN A 30 1.04 10.81 9.49
C GLN A 30 0.16 10.71 8.24
N LEU A 31 -0.76 11.66 8.06
CA LEU A 31 -1.67 11.69 6.92
C LEU A 31 -0.95 12.02 5.60
N ASN A 32 0.22 12.67 5.69
CA ASN A 32 1.02 13.03 4.53
C ASN A 32 2.24 12.10 4.35
N PRO A 33 2.60 11.77 3.10
CA PRO A 33 1.84 12.07 1.88
C PRO A 33 0.61 11.15 1.75
N TYR A 34 -0.44 11.64 1.09
CA TYR A 34 -1.45 10.79 0.45
C TYR A 34 -0.99 10.49 -0.98
N LEU A 35 -0.90 9.22 -1.34
CA LEU A 35 -0.37 8.77 -2.63
C LEU A 35 -1.38 7.90 -3.34
N ARG A 36 -1.73 8.26 -4.58
CA ARG A 36 -2.45 7.36 -5.50
C ARG A 36 -1.43 6.63 -6.37
N LEU A 37 -1.58 5.31 -6.48
CA LEU A 37 -0.64 4.39 -7.10
C LEU A 37 -1.35 3.64 -8.24
N GLU A 38 -0.81 3.79 -9.45
CA GLU A 38 -1.24 3.02 -10.60
C GLU A 38 -0.30 1.81 -10.78
N ARG A 39 -0.88 0.61 -10.90
CA ARG A 39 -0.12 -0.58 -11.31
C ARG A 39 0.35 -0.41 -12.75
N THR A 40 1.61 -0.72 -13.01
CA THR A 40 2.15 -0.68 -14.37
C THR A 40 1.92 -2.02 -15.08
N ARG A 41 2.49 -2.17 -16.28
CA ARG A 41 2.55 -3.45 -17.00
C ARG A 41 3.77 -4.29 -16.61
N THR A 42 4.61 -3.81 -15.71
CA THR A 42 5.77 -4.56 -15.21
C THR A 42 5.26 -5.76 -14.42
N PRO A 43 5.61 -7.00 -14.79
CA PRO A 43 5.19 -8.17 -14.04
C PRO A 43 5.81 -8.16 -12.64
N LEU A 44 5.16 -8.85 -11.70
CA LEU A 44 5.79 -9.13 -10.42
C LEU A 44 7.04 -9.99 -10.65
N PRO A 45 8.18 -9.66 -10.02
CA PRO A 45 9.35 -10.53 -10.05
C PRO A 45 9.05 -11.93 -9.51
N GLU A 46 9.83 -12.91 -9.94
CA GLU A 46 9.78 -14.26 -9.37
C GLU A 46 9.98 -14.23 -7.85
N GLY A 47 9.26 -15.07 -7.14
CA GLY A 47 9.25 -15.12 -5.68
C GLY A 47 8.52 -13.95 -5.01
N MET A 48 7.93 -13.01 -5.77
CA MET A 48 7.04 -12.00 -5.20
C MET A 48 5.57 -12.34 -5.42
N HIS A 49 4.75 -12.04 -4.42
CA HIS A 49 3.29 -12.16 -4.52
C HIS A 49 2.61 -10.99 -3.81
N ILE A 50 1.29 -10.89 -4.02
CA ILE A 50 0.46 -9.84 -3.43
C ILE A 50 -0.56 -10.51 -2.53
N ARG A 51 -0.45 -10.26 -1.23
CA ARG A 51 -1.46 -10.65 -0.25
C ARG A 51 -2.50 -9.55 -0.14
N SER A 52 -3.77 -9.94 -0.20
CA SER A 52 -4.89 -9.01 -0.03
C SER A 52 -5.82 -9.56 1.04
N GLY A 53 -6.39 -8.69 1.87
CA GLY A 53 -7.29 -9.11 2.93
C GLY A 53 -8.15 -7.97 3.46
N ARG A 54 -9.22 -8.34 4.16
CA ARG A 54 -10.10 -7.37 4.81
C ARG A 54 -9.40 -6.76 6.03
N VAL A 55 -9.46 -5.43 6.16
CA VAL A 55 -8.97 -4.70 7.33
C VAL A 55 -9.91 -4.99 8.50
N ALA A 56 -9.36 -5.42 9.64
CA ALA A 56 -10.13 -5.63 10.86
C ALA A 56 -10.49 -4.29 11.54
N PRO A 57 -11.55 -4.24 12.37
CA PRO A 57 -11.84 -3.07 13.20
C PRO A 57 -10.68 -2.78 14.17
N ALA A 58 -10.25 -1.52 14.27
CA ALA A 58 -9.28 -1.04 15.26
C ALA A 58 -9.34 0.49 15.38
N PHE A 59 -8.77 1.03 16.47
CA PHE A 59 -8.69 2.48 16.74
C PHE A 59 -10.05 3.20 16.69
N GLU A 60 -11.08 2.55 17.23
CA GLU A 60 -12.46 3.05 17.20
C GLU A 60 -13.02 3.29 15.79
N GLN A 61 -12.44 2.62 14.79
CA GLN A 61 -12.92 2.62 13.41
C GLN A 61 -13.41 1.22 13.03
N PRO A 62 -14.45 1.14 12.18
CA PRO A 62 -15.07 -0.14 11.80
C PRO A 62 -14.19 -1.02 10.91
N GLY A 63 -13.16 -0.45 10.27
CA GLY A 63 -12.37 -1.16 9.27
C GLY A 63 -13.25 -1.62 8.10
N GLY A 64 -12.94 -2.79 7.56
CA GLY A 64 -13.75 -3.43 6.52
C GLY A 64 -13.36 -3.08 5.08
N GLY A 65 -12.41 -2.17 4.86
CA GLY A 65 -11.76 -1.99 3.57
C GLY A 65 -10.88 -3.17 3.20
N THR A 66 -10.24 -3.11 2.02
CA THR A 66 -9.26 -4.10 1.59
C THR A 66 -7.86 -3.50 1.67
N GLN A 67 -6.97 -4.20 2.36
CA GLN A 67 -5.55 -3.87 2.38
C GLN A 67 -4.76 -4.83 1.50
N HIS A 68 -3.73 -4.30 0.86
CA HIS A 68 -2.81 -5.01 -0.02
C HIS A 68 -1.39 -4.89 0.50
N LEU A 69 -0.65 -5.99 0.42
CA LEU A 69 0.75 -6.08 0.79
C LEU A 69 1.48 -6.86 -0.30
N CYS A 70 2.58 -6.31 -0.81
CA CYS A 70 3.50 -7.07 -1.65
C CYS A 70 4.53 -7.74 -0.76
N GLU A 71 4.80 -9.02 -1.00
CA GLU A 71 5.72 -9.82 -0.20
C GLU A 71 6.69 -10.58 -1.10
N LYS A 72 7.95 -10.66 -0.68
CA LYS A 72 8.98 -11.46 -1.31
C LYS A 72 9.22 -12.72 -0.50
N GLN A 73 9.24 -13.87 -1.15
CA GLN A 73 9.59 -15.14 -0.54
C GLN A 73 11.10 -15.22 -0.28
N ILE A 74 11.46 -15.77 0.88
CA ILE A 74 12.83 -15.99 1.31
C ILE A 74 13.13 -17.47 1.22
N TYR A 75 14.21 -17.83 0.53
CA TYR A 75 14.61 -19.22 0.31
C TYR A 75 15.94 -19.54 0.98
N VAL A 76 16.05 -20.76 1.50
CA VAL A 76 17.31 -21.39 1.92
C VAL A 76 17.42 -22.70 1.12
N GLY A 77 18.35 -22.74 0.16
CA GLY A 77 18.32 -23.74 -0.90
C GLY A 77 17.00 -23.63 -1.69
N ASP A 78 16.32 -24.76 -1.90
CA ASP A 78 15.03 -24.80 -2.60
C ASP A 78 13.81 -24.63 -1.67
N THR A 79 14.04 -24.40 -0.38
CA THR A 79 12.95 -24.33 0.62
C THR A 79 12.59 -22.88 0.91
N CYS A 80 11.32 -22.51 0.71
CA CYS A 80 10.78 -21.22 1.14
C CYS A 80 10.63 -21.22 2.67
N VAL A 81 11.42 -20.42 3.36
CA VAL A 81 11.47 -20.35 4.84
C VAL A 81 10.70 -19.16 5.41
N GLY A 82 10.24 -18.24 4.56
CA GLY A 82 9.49 -17.09 5.03
C GLY A 82 9.13 -16.11 3.93
N VAL A 83 8.56 -14.98 4.36
CA VAL A 83 8.21 -13.86 3.49
C VAL A 83 8.65 -12.55 4.13
N GLU A 84 9.09 -11.62 3.29
CA GLU A 84 9.45 -10.26 3.69
C GLU A 84 8.52 -9.25 3.00
N PRO A 85 7.90 -8.32 3.75
CA PRO A 85 7.11 -7.26 3.15
C PRO A 85 7.95 -6.29 2.31
N VAL A 86 7.46 -5.95 1.13
CA VAL A 86 8.10 -5.00 0.21
C VAL A 86 7.50 -3.61 0.40
N SER A 87 8.35 -2.59 0.59
CA SER A 87 7.91 -1.21 0.76
C SER A 87 7.35 -0.61 -0.54
N VAL A 88 6.47 0.39 -0.42
CA VAL A 88 5.94 1.12 -1.59
C VAL A 88 7.08 1.81 -2.37
N ALA A 89 8.10 2.33 -1.68
CA ALA A 89 9.29 2.90 -2.29
C ALA A 89 9.98 1.90 -3.23
N GLU A 90 10.15 0.65 -2.78
CA GLU A 90 10.74 -0.40 -3.58
C GLU A 90 9.85 -0.80 -4.76
N LEU A 91 8.52 -0.86 -4.58
CA LEU A 91 7.60 -1.13 -5.69
C LEU A 91 7.68 -0.04 -6.77
N ILE A 92 7.90 1.22 -6.38
CA ILE A 92 8.11 2.34 -7.30
C ILE A 92 9.45 2.19 -8.03
N VAL A 93 10.54 1.92 -7.30
CA VAL A 93 11.89 1.72 -7.89
C VAL A 93 11.91 0.55 -8.86
N ARG A 94 11.20 -0.56 -8.55
CA ARG A 94 11.04 -1.71 -9.44
C ARG A 94 10.07 -1.45 -10.60
N GLY A 95 9.42 -0.29 -10.64
CA GLY A 95 8.46 0.09 -11.66
C GLY A 95 7.20 -0.77 -11.67
N ILE A 96 6.85 -1.43 -10.57
CA ILE A 96 5.63 -2.26 -10.42
C ILE A 96 4.41 -1.36 -10.24
N VAL A 97 4.60 -0.25 -9.52
CA VAL A 97 3.61 0.83 -9.40
C VAL A 97 4.27 2.15 -9.73
N LYS A 98 3.48 3.13 -10.13
CA LYS A 98 3.91 4.52 -10.25
C LYS A 98 2.98 5.42 -9.43
N PRO A 99 3.52 6.42 -8.72
CA PRO A 99 2.68 7.46 -8.12
C PRO A 99 2.04 8.27 -9.25
N LEU A 100 0.75 8.54 -9.12
CA LEU A 100 0.11 9.57 -9.93
C LEU A 100 0.62 10.92 -9.45
N ALA A 101 0.92 11.82 -10.39
CA ALA A 101 1.23 13.20 -10.04
C ALA A 101 0.09 13.75 -9.19
N ASP A 102 0.43 14.43 -8.10
CA ASP A 102 -0.53 15.20 -7.33
C ASP A 102 -1.13 16.22 -8.32
N ASP A 103 -2.41 16.06 -8.64
CA ASP A 103 -3.16 16.81 -9.65
C ASP A 103 -3.39 18.26 -9.23
N GLY A 104 -2.57 18.77 -8.30
CA GLY A 104 -2.78 20.02 -7.61
C GLY A 104 -4.07 19.90 -6.82
N GLY A 105 -3.97 19.57 -5.54
CA GLY A 105 -5.05 19.86 -4.61
C GLY A 105 -5.60 21.25 -4.96
N ARG A 106 -6.91 21.34 -5.23
CA ARG A 106 -7.60 22.62 -5.37
C ARG A 106 -7.05 23.49 -4.25
N LYS A 107 -6.45 24.63 -4.60
CA LYS A 107 -6.15 25.65 -3.61
C LYS A 107 -7.45 25.83 -2.84
N ALA A 108 -7.39 25.63 -1.53
CA ALA A 108 -8.49 26.04 -0.67
C ALA A 108 -8.68 27.53 -0.97
N GLU A 109 -9.80 27.87 -1.61
CA GLU A 109 -10.24 29.25 -1.69
C GLU A 109 -10.53 29.68 -0.24
N GLU A 110 -9.86 30.76 0.18
CA GLU A 110 -10.05 31.44 1.47
C GLU A 110 -11.48 31.97 1.63
#